data_AF-A0A936SL30-F1
#
_entry.id   AF-A0A936SL30-F1
#
_cell.length_a   1.000
_cell.length_b   1.000
_cell.length_c   1.000
_cell.angle_alpha   90.00
_cell.angle_beta   90.00
_cell.angle_gamma   90.00
#
_symmetry.space_group_name_H-M   'P 1'
#
loop_
_entity.id
_entity.type
_entity.pdbx_description
1 polymer ?
#
loop_
_entity_poly.entity_id
_entity_poly.type
_entity_poly.pdbx_seq_one_letter_code
_entity_poly.pdbx_strand_id
1 'polypeptide(L)'
;MEQNREVMAVPGNITSGNSFGTNYLIKSGAKLVQQWQDVVSELPSEIAATILPPKIKKAKAEEAVRQPELIPADMSENERAIWTLLTADEGTHIDILLESSKLSFGDLNTALVAMDIRDLIRVLPGKHYARRI
;
A
#
# COMPACT_ATOMS: atom_id res chain seq x y z
N MET A 1 8.35 24.66 -24.40
CA MET A 1 9.49 24.06 -23.67
C MET A 1 9.28 22.55 -23.68
N GLU A 2 9.54 21.90 -24.81
CA GLU A 2 9.44 20.45 -24.96
C GLU A 2 10.80 19.99 -25.49
N GLN A 3 11.78 19.88 -24.60
CA GLN A 3 12.91 19.01 -24.91
C GLN A 3 12.29 17.62 -24.92
N ASN A 4 12.29 16.92 -26.07
CA ASN A 4 11.82 15.53 -26.25
C ASN A 4 12.35 14.59 -25.15
N ARG A 5 11.79 14.68 -23.95
CA ARG A 5 12.16 13.94 -22.76
C ARG A 5 10.89 13.28 -22.29
N GLU A 6 10.99 11.97 -22.14
CA GLU A 6 9.93 11.17 -21.60
C GLU A 6 9.70 11.58 -20.14
N VAL A 7 8.45 11.85 -19.81
CA VAL A 7 8.03 12.14 -18.44
C VAL A 7 7.43 10.87 -17.87
N MET A 8 7.88 10.53 -16.66
CA MET A 8 7.39 9.39 -15.92
C MET A 8 6.99 9.84 -14.52
N ALA A 9 6.00 9.19 -13.93
CA ALA A 9 5.50 9.57 -12.61
C ALA A 9 5.03 8.35 -11.81
N VAL A 10 5.23 8.42 -10.49
CA VAL A 10 4.82 7.38 -9.54
C VAL A 10 3.40 7.70 -9.05
N PRO A 11 2.45 6.76 -9.13
CA PRO A 11 1.09 6.99 -8.67
C PRO A 11 1.07 7.13 -7.14
N GLY A 12 0.17 7.98 -6.64
CA GLY A 12 -0.01 8.18 -5.20
C GLY A 12 -1.48 8.29 -4.80
N ASN A 13 -1.77 8.19 -3.50
CA ASN A 13 -3.13 8.28 -2.98
C ASN A 13 -3.79 9.63 -3.35
N ILE A 14 -5.02 9.60 -3.86
CA ILE A 14 -5.82 10.77 -4.25
C ILE A 14 -6.11 11.73 -3.09
N THR A 15 -6.15 11.23 -1.86
CA THR A 15 -6.40 12.07 -0.66
C THR A 15 -5.13 12.79 -0.18
N SER A 16 -3.95 12.36 -0.62
CA SER A 16 -2.69 13.01 -0.27
C SER A 16 -2.40 14.18 -1.21
N GLY A 17 -2.30 15.38 -0.66
CA GLY A 17 -1.97 16.59 -1.43
C GLY A 17 -0.64 16.49 -2.19
N ASN A 18 0.31 15.70 -1.67
CA ASN A 18 1.61 15.48 -2.32
C ASN A 18 1.52 14.62 -3.59
N SER A 19 0.46 13.83 -3.74
CA SER A 19 0.24 12.96 -4.90
C SER A 19 -0.44 13.66 -6.07
N PHE A 20 -0.96 14.88 -5.87
CA PHE A 20 -1.72 15.59 -6.91
C PHE A 20 -0.89 15.80 -8.17
N GLY A 21 0.36 16.24 -8.02
CA GLY A 21 1.25 16.52 -9.16
C GLY A 21 1.60 15.28 -9.97
N THR A 22 1.98 14.18 -9.32
CA THR A 22 2.34 12.94 -10.01
C THR A 22 1.13 12.32 -10.70
N ASN A 23 -0.03 12.28 -10.03
CA ASN A 23 -1.27 11.80 -10.63
C ASN A 23 -1.73 12.67 -11.81
N TYR A 24 -1.52 13.98 -11.75
CA TYR A 24 -1.76 14.89 -12.87
C TYR A 24 -0.85 14.58 -14.05
N LEU A 25 0.46 14.38 -13.83
CA LEU A 25 1.40 14.01 -14.89
C LEU A 25 0.98 12.70 -15.58
N ILE A 26 0.60 11.69 -14.81
CA ILE A 26 0.10 10.41 -15.36
C ILE A 26 -1.14 10.66 -16.23
N LYS A 27 -2.10 11.47 -15.74
CA LYS A 27 -3.29 11.85 -16.50
C LYS A 27 -2.97 12.61 -17.79
N SER A 28 -1.90 13.39 -17.79
CA SER A 28 -1.40 14.16 -18.94
C SER A 28 -0.58 13.32 -19.94
N GLY A 29 -0.43 12.01 -19.71
CA GLY A 29 0.27 11.10 -20.62
C GLY A 29 1.69 10.72 -20.19
N ALA A 30 2.12 11.08 -18.98
CA ALA A 30 3.35 10.54 -18.42
C ALA A 30 3.22 9.03 -18.19
N LYS A 31 4.31 8.29 -18.43
CA LYS A 31 4.33 6.85 -18.15
C LYS A 31 4.24 6.62 -16.64
N LEU A 32 3.34 5.72 -16.25
CA LEU A 32 3.20 5.29 -14.87
C LEU A 32 4.35 4.35 -14.49
N VAL A 33 4.99 4.62 -13.34
CA VAL A 33 6.11 3.82 -12.80
C VAL A 33 5.68 3.20 -11.48
N GLN A 34 5.69 1.88 -11.41
CA GLN A 34 5.43 1.10 -10.18
C GLN A 34 6.70 0.50 -9.62
N GLN A 35 7.66 0.15 -10.49
CA GLN A 35 8.92 -0.46 -10.08
C GLN A 35 10.10 0.14 -10.83
N TRP A 36 11.32 -0.06 -10.32
CA TRP A 36 12.54 0.48 -10.94
C TRP A 36 12.75 -0.06 -12.37
N GLN A 37 12.25 -1.25 -12.67
CA GLN A 37 12.31 -1.87 -13.99
C GLN A 37 11.54 -1.05 -15.04
N ASP A 38 10.47 -0.36 -14.67
CA ASP A 38 9.68 0.47 -15.59
C ASP A 38 10.49 1.65 -16.14
N VAL A 39 11.38 2.19 -15.29
CA VAL A 39 12.35 3.25 -15.66
C VAL A 39 13.44 2.69 -16.54
N VAL A 40 14.03 1.55 -16.16
CA VAL A 40 15.12 0.93 -16.93
C VAL A 40 14.66 0.45 -18.30
N SER A 41 13.39 0.06 -18.44
CA SER A 41 12.82 -0.38 -19.71
C SER A 41 12.75 0.71 -20.78
N GLU A 42 12.79 1.99 -20.39
CA GLU A 42 12.80 3.14 -21.33
C GLU A 42 14.22 3.57 -21.72
N LEU A 43 15.25 3.04 -21.06
CA LEU A 43 16.62 3.32 -21.47
C LEU A 43 16.94 2.61 -22.81
N PRO A 44 17.92 3.11 -23.58
CA PRO A 44 18.44 2.42 -24.75
C PRO A 44 18.72 0.94 -24.45
N SER A 45 18.34 0.06 -25.38
CA SER A 45 18.32 -1.40 -25.17
C SER A 45 19.64 -1.98 -24.67
N GLU A 46 20.77 -1.40 -25.08
CA GLU A 46 22.12 -1.77 -24.64
C GLU A 46 22.34 -1.52 -23.13
N ILE A 47 21.85 -0.38 -22.64
CA ILE A 47 21.95 0.02 -21.22
C ILE A 47 20.95 -0.80 -20.40
N ALA A 48 19.72 -0.90 -20.88
CA ALA A 48 18.67 -1.66 -20.22
C ALA A 48 19.08 -3.13 -20.03
N ALA A 49 19.66 -3.78 -21.04
CA ALA A 49 20.11 -5.17 -20.97
C ALA A 49 21.26 -5.42 -19.97
N THR A 50 22.04 -4.39 -19.65
CA THR A 50 23.12 -4.49 -18.66
C THR A 50 22.60 -4.40 -17.23
N ILE A 51 21.52 -3.65 -17.01
CA ILE A 51 20.95 -3.39 -15.68
C ILE A 51 19.86 -4.42 -15.33
N LEU A 52 19.05 -4.82 -16.31
CA LEU A 52 17.99 -5.80 -16.11
C LEU A 52 18.61 -7.16 -15.80
N PRO A 53 18.14 -7.87 -14.76
CA PRO A 53 18.59 -9.22 -14.48
C PRO A 53 18.34 -10.11 -15.70
N PRO A 54 19.22 -11.11 -15.96
CA PRO A 54 18.98 -12.06 -17.03
C PRO A 54 17.59 -12.64 -16.86
N LYS A 55 16.82 -12.74 -17.96
CA LYS A 55 15.49 -13.36 -17.96
C LYS A 55 15.64 -14.83 -17.58
N ILE A 56 15.75 -15.12 -16.28
CA ILE A 56 15.54 -16.44 -15.74
C ILE A 56 14.11 -16.76 -16.16
N LYS A 57 13.95 -17.78 -17.01
CA LYS A 57 12.65 -18.36 -17.35
C LYS A 57 12.02 -18.91 -16.07
N LYS A 58 11.52 -18.03 -15.21
CA LYS A 58 10.58 -18.38 -14.17
C LYS A 58 9.28 -18.68 -14.91
N ALA A 59 9.13 -19.94 -15.29
CA ALA A 59 7.82 -20.51 -15.48
C ALA A 59 7.00 -20.14 -14.24
N LYS A 60 5.84 -19.50 -14.44
CA LYS A 60 4.91 -19.01 -13.41
C LYS A 60 5.39 -17.77 -12.63
N ALA A 61 5.15 -16.61 -13.23
CA ALA A 61 4.88 -15.38 -12.49
C ALA A 61 3.73 -14.63 -13.19
N GLU A 62 2.69 -15.38 -13.53
CA GLU A 62 1.32 -14.87 -13.72
C GLU A 62 0.58 -14.93 -12.38
N GLU A 63 1.29 -14.72 -11.27
CA GLU A 63 0.64 -14.27 -10.05
C GLU A 63 0.25 -12.82 -10.32
N ALA A 64 -0.94 -12.71 -10.90
CA ALA A 64 -1.77 -11.53 -10.88
C ALA A 64 -1.47 -10.73 -9.61
N VAL A 65 -1.33 -9.42 -9.81
CA VAL A 65 -1.51 -8.36 -8.83
C VAL A 65 -2.70 -8.70 -7.93
N ARG A 66 -2.49 -9.55 -6.94
CA ARG A 66 -3.40 -9.80 -5.85
C ARG A 66 -2.94 -8.81 -4.82
N GLN A 67 -3.57 -7.64 -4.83
CA GLN A 67 -3.76 -6.94 -3.56
C GLN A 67 -4.23 -8.01 -2.58
N PRO A 68 -3.50 -8.30 -1.51
CA PRO A 68 -4.05 -9.13 -0.47
C PRO A 68 -5.09 -8.26 0.22
N GLU A 69 -6.30 -8.18 -0.33
CA GLU A 69 -7.49 -8.06 0.51
C GLU A 69 -7.66 -9.41 1.22
N LEU A 70 -6.67 -9.76 2.05
CA LEU A 70 -6.80 -10.78 3.08
C LEU A 70 -7.69 -10.14 4.13
N ILE A 71 -8.99 -10.10 3.88
CA ILE A 71 -9.94 -10.15 4.97
C ILE A 71 -9.92 -11.62 5.39
N PRO A 72 -9.28 -11.99 6.51
CA PRO A 72 -9.34 -13.36 6.98
C PRO A 72 -10.81 -13.68 7.27
N ALA A 73 -11.32 -14.78 6.70
CA ALA A 73 -12.70 -15.20 6.90
C ALA A 73 -13.01 -15.48 8.39
N ASP A 74 -11.97 -15.67 9.22
CA ASP A 74 -12.02 -15.98 10.65
C ASP A 74 -11.80 -14.74 11.53
N MET A 75 -12.53 -13.65 11.27
CA MET A 75 -12.52 -12.46 12.14
C MET A 75 -13.78 -12.41 13.01
N SER A 76 -13.59 -12.16 14.31
CA SER A 76 -14.69 -11.88 15.23
C SER A 76 -15.40 -10.57 14.85
N GLU A 77 -16.64 -10.38 15.33
CA GLU A 77 -17.42 -9.16 15.05
C GLU A 77 -16.69 -7.89 15.54
N ASN A 78 -16.02 -7.99 16.69
CA ASN A 78 -15.21 -6.92 17.27
C ASN A 78 -13.98 -6.59 16.40
N GLU A 79 -13.28 -7.61 15.91
CA GLU A 79 -12.14 -7.42 15.02
C GLU A 79 -12.58 -6.76 13.71
N ARG A 80 -13.74 -7.18 13.17
CA ARG A 80 -14.26 -6.62 11.91
C ARG A 80 -14.62 -5.15 12.06
N ALA A 81 -15.20 -4.76 13.19
CA ALA A 81 -15.49 -3.36 13.49
C ALA A 81 -14.20 -2.52 13.52
N ILE A 82 -13.16 -2.98 14.23
CA ILE A 82 -11.89 -2.27 14.32
C ILE A 82 -11.16 -2.25 12.97
N TRP A 83 -11.16 -3.37 12.25
CA TRP A 83 -10.54 -3.48 10.95
C TRP A 83 -11.10 -2.45 10.00
N THR A 84 -12.43 -2.30 9.94
CA THR A 84 -13.12 -1.32 9.08
C THR A 84 -12.69 0.12 9.39
N LEU A 85 -12.37 0.43 10.65
CA LEU A 85 -11.93 1.76 11.10
C LEU A 85 -10.45 2.05 10.83
N LEU A 86 -9.60 1.02 10.77
CA LEU A 86 -8.18 1.19 10.49
C LEU A 86 -7.95 1.46 9.01
N THR A 87 -6.96 2.30 8.67
CA THR A 87 -6.49 2.47 7.30
C THR A 87 -5.05 1.96 7.17
N ALA A 88 -4.61 1.65 5.94
CA ALA A 88 -3.24 1.22 5.71
C ALA A 88 -2.24 2.39 5.62
N ASP A 89 -2.73 3.56 5.22
CA ASP A 89 -1.91 4.74 4.95
C ASP A 89 -1.72 5.63 6.19
N GLU A 90 -2.69 5.65 7.11
CA GLU A 90 -2.67 6.50 8.29
C GLU A 90 -2.90 5.68 9.57
N GLY A 91 -2.07 5.95 10.59
CA GLY A 91 -2.24 5.37 11.92
C GLY A 91 -3.40 6.03 12.66
N THR A 92 -4.31 5.23 13.20
CA THR A 92 -5.42 5.71 14.03
C THR A 92 -5.08 5.57 15.51
N HIS A 93 -5.29 6.62 16.30
CA HIS A 93 -5.06 6.58 17.76
C HIS A 93 -6.07 5.67 18.47
N ILE A 94 -5.64 5.02 19.56
CA ILE A 94 -6.49 4.10 20.34
C ILE A 94 -7.78 4.75 20.86
N ASP A 95 -7.75 6.02 21.25
CA ASP A 95 -8.93 6.72 21.78
C ASP A 95 -10.00 6.93 20.69
N ILE A 96 -9.58 7.21 19.45
CA ILE A 96 -10.48 7.34 18.30
C ILE A 96 -11.10 5.98 17.98
N LEU A 97 -10.31 4.91 18.06
CA LEU A 97 -10.82 3.54 17.88
C LEU A 97 -11.83 3.16 18.97
N LEU A 98 -11.61 3.58 20.21
CA LEU A 98 -12.53 3.33 21.33
C LEU A 98 -13.87 4.04 21.11
N GLU A 99 -13.85 5.32 20.75
CA GLU A 99 -15.05 6.11 20.49
C GLU A 99 -15.84 5.60 19.28
N SER A 100 -15.12 5.25 18.20
CA SER A 100 -15.73 4.84 16.93
C SER A 100 -16.25 3.41 16.94
N SER A 101 -15.57 2.49 17.64
CA SER A 101 -15.95 1.07 17.70
C SER A 101 -17.08 0.80 18.69
N LYS A 102 -17.34 1.71 19.65
CA LYS A 102 -18.29 1.54 20.77
C LYS A 102 -18.03 0.27 21.61
N LEU A 103 -16.82 -0.30 21.52
CA LEU A 103 -16.40 -1.45 22.30
C LEU A 103 -15.92 -1.02 23.69
N SER A 104 -15.91 -1.97 24.63
CA SER A 104 -15.21 -1.74 25.89
C SER A 104 -13.70 -1.68 25.65
N PHE A 105 -12.96 -0.96 26.50
CA PHE A 105 -11.50 -0.88 26.38
C PHE A 105 -10.82 -2.27 26.45
N GLY A 106 -11.39 -3.19 27.24
CA GLY A 106 -10.90 -4.57 27.34
C GLY A 106 -11.07 -5.37 26.04
N ASP A 107 -12.24 -5.26 25.41
CA ASP A 107 -12.54 -5.94 24.15
C ASP A 107 -11.70 -5.37 23.00
N LEU A 108 -11.55 -4.04 22.95
CA LEU A 108 -10.72 -3.35 21.97
C LEU A 108 -9.26 -3.84 22.04
N ASN A 109 -8.69 -3.87 23.24
CA ASN A 109 -7.29 -4.26 23.41
C ASN A 109 -7.07 -5.75 23.10
N THR A 110 -8.03 -6.60 23.47
CA THR A 110 -7.99 -8.04 23.15
C THR A 110 -8.00 -8.27 21.64
N ALA A 111 -8.88 -7.57 20.93
CA ALA A 111 -8.97 -7.64 19.47
C ALA A 111 -7.72 -7.08 18.78
N LEU A 112 -7.18 -5.95 19.24
CA LEU A 112 -5.93 -5.37 18.71
C LEU A 112 -4.75 -6.34 18.87
N VAL A 113 -4.56 -6.93 20.05
CA VAL A 113 -3.51 -7.93 20.28
C VAL A 113 -3.71 -9.16 19.40
N ALA A 114 -4.94 -9.66 19.27
CA ALA A 114 -5.24 -10.81 18.42
C ALA A 114 -4.98 -10.53 16.93
N MET A 115 -5.21 -9.29 16.47
CA MET A 115 -4.89 -8.86 15.10
C MET A 115 -3.39 -8.65 14.90
N ASP A 116 -2.66 -8.17 15.91
CA ASP A 116 -1.20 -8.00 15.87
C ASP A 116 -0.48 -9.37 15.78
N ILE A 117 -0.91 -10.35 16.58
CA ILE A 117 -0.40 -11.73 16.53
C ILE A 117 -0.64 -12.38 15.15
N ARG A 118 -1.76 -12.04 14.50
CA ARG A 118 -2.08 -12.51 13.14
C ARG A 118 -1.41 -11.69 12.04
N ASP A 119 -0.56 -10.73 12.40
CA ASP A 119 0.19 -9.88 11.47
C ASP A 119 -0.73 -9.03 10.56
N LEU A 120 -1.93 -8.70 11.03
CA LEU A 120 -2.95 -7.93 10.29
C LEU A 120 -2.79 -6.42 10.49
N ILE A 121 -2.25 -6.00 11.64
CA ILE A 121 -2.06 -4.59 11.99
C ILE A 121 -0.57 -4.28 12.27
N ARG A 122 -0.21 -3.01 12.26
CA ARG A 122 1.10 -2.48 12.66
C ARG A 122 0.91 -1.52 13.82
N VAL A 123 1.70 -1.71 14.87
CA VAL A 123 1.76 -0.79 16.01
C VAL A 123 2.77 0.32 15.69
N LEU A 124 2.29 1.57 15.74
CA LEU A 124 3.07 2.77 15.51
C LEU A 124 3.34 3.48 16.85
N PRO A 125 4.43 4.28 16.95
CA PRO A 125 4.73 5.05 18.15
C PRO A 125 3.54 5.93 18.59
N GLY A 126 3.39 6.11 19.90
CA GLY A 126 2.31 6.95 20.43
C GLY A 126 0.92 6.30 20.36
N LYS A 127 0.82 4.97 20.50
CA LYS A 127 -0.46 4.22 20.54
C LYS A 127 -1.33 4.38 19.29
N HIS A 128 -0.68 4.48 18.13
CA HIS A 128 -1.36 4.48 16.84
C HIS A 128 -1.30 3.09 16.22
N TYR A 129 -2.35 2.71 15.49
CA TYR A 129 -2.46 1.42 14.81
C TYR A 129 -2.81 1.65 13.35
N ALA A 130 -2.19 0.90 12.44
CA ALA A 130 -2.47 0.93 11.00
C ALA A 130 -2.64 -0.49 10.45
N ARG A 131 -3.33 -0.66 9.31
CA ARG A 131 -3.42 -1.97 8.65
C ARG A 131 -2.06 -2.36 8.05
N ARG A 132 -1.73 -3.65 8.12
CA ARG A 132 -0.55 -4.23 7.50
C ARG A 132 -0.88 -4.63 6.06
N ILE A 133 -0.27 -3.96 5.08
CA ILE A 133 -0.20 -4.40 3.66
C ILE A 133 0.99 -5.35 3.52
#